data_AF-A0AAX0YST2-F1
#
_entry.id   AF-A0AAX0YST2-F1
#
_cell.length_a   1.000
_cell.length_b   1.000
_cell.length_c   1.000
_cell.angle_alpha   90.00
_cell.angle_beta   90.00
_cell.angle_gamma   90.00
#
_symmetry.space_group_name_H-M   'P 1'
#
loop_
_entity.id
_entity.type
_entity.pdbx_description
1 polymer ?
#
loop_
_entity_poly.entity_id
_entity_poly.type
_entity_poly.pdbx_seq_one_letter_code
_entity_poly.pdbx_strand_id
1 'polypeptide(L)'
;MRFLKLRTDNKRTRKDGTKYVTPLVVDAPRKFAPSSTRTETCLRRKQCQLITGAHDSGKSRWLMRLKDSRHEIWGPKVQPVVLEGLMPLSSWIEVKGIDKWYAEFTKTDPSATPWHKLNLQLKADLLADYLLDTQAMLFVDDAHKLTGRKAQIARKCMLSSKLWLVAVSEEGRLPPSMRPLIERRNPQRTNLESDVSYDTTKALMWFLVALCVVAGAWEVGAVVGGLQMLGSGRRSTRAD
;
A
#
# COMPACT_ATOMS: atom_id res chain seq x y z
N MET A 1 -6.28 -17.43 -0.61
CA MET A 1 -5.32 -16.67 0.22
C MET A 1 -4.11 -16.26 -0.59
N ARG A 2 -3.62 -15.02 -0.40
CA ARG A 2 -2.44 -14.48 -1.09
C ARG A 2 -1.41 -13.94 -0.11
N PHE A 3 -0.13 -14.30 -0.25
CA PHE A 3 0.95 -13.85 0.64
C PHE A 3 2.30 -13.63 -0.06
N LEU A 4 3.18 -12.85 0.57
CA LEU A 4 4.53 -12.55 0.07
C LEU A 4 5.53 -13.62 0.49
N LYS A 5 6.19 -14.23 -0.50
CA LYS A 5 7.36 -15.07 -0.30
C LYS A 5 8.59 -14.40 -0.89
N LEU A 6 9.60 -14.18 -0.06
CA LEU A 6 10.91 -13.71 -0.51
C LEU A 6 11.79 -14.92 -0.76
N ARG A 7 12.04 -15.24 -2.03
CA ARG A 7 12.90 -16.37 -2.40
C ARG A 7 14.34 -15.88 -2.56
N THR A 8 15.20 -16.30 -1.65
CA THR A 8 16.64 -16.12 -1.76
C THR A 8 17.18 -17.03 -2.85
N ASP A 9 17.85 -16.46 -3.84
CA ASP A 9 18.54 -17.20 -4.88
C ASP A 9 19.97 -17.48 -4.42
N ASN A 10 20.27 -18.74 -4.11
CA ASN A 10 21.60 -19.13 -3.64
C ASN A 10 22.64 -19.15 -4.78
N LYS A 11 22.21 -19.17 -6.05
CA LYS A 11 23.12 -19.22 -7.20
C LYS A 11 23.47 -17.83 -7.74
N ARG A 12 22.73 -16.80 -7.35
CA ARG A 12 22.91 -15.43 -7.83
C ARG A 12 23.28 -14.51 -6.68
N THR A 13 24.47 -13.94 -6.75
CA THR A 13 24.92 -12.84 -5.90
C THR A 13 24.90 -11.55 -6.70
N ARG A 14 24.63 -10.44 -6.03
CA ARG A 14 24.72 -9.11 -6.64
C ARG A 14 26.18 -8.67 -6.72
N LYS A 15 26.44 -7.65 -7.54
CA LYS A 15 27.77 -7.04 -7.69
C LYS A 15 28.35 -6.48 -6.38
N ASP A 16 27.48 -6.11 -5.44
CA ASP A 16 27.83 -5.62 -4.10
C ASP A 16 28.04 -6.75 -3.07
N GLY A 17 27.96 -8.03 -3.48
CA GLY A 17 28.09 -9.19 -2.60
C GLY A 17 26.81 -9.58 -1.87
N THR A 18 25.73 -8.79 -1.97
CA THR A 18 24.47 -9.12 -1.30
C THR A 18 23.74 -10.28 -2.00
N LYS A 19 22.94 -11.03 -1.23
CA LYS A 19 22.13 -12.13 -1.77
C LYS A 19 21.03 -11.58 -2.67
N TYR A 20 20.77 -12.27 -3.77
CA TYR A 20 19.71 -11.88 -4.68
C TYR A 20 18.37 -12.43 -4.20
N VAL A 21 17.40 -11.55 -3.91
CA VAL A 21 16.05 -11.97 -3.47
C VAL A 21 15.03 -11.68 -4.56
N THR A 22 14.22 -12.69 -4.88
CA THR A 22 13.08 -12.56 -5.79
C THR A 22 11.78 -12.52 -4.97
N PRO A 23 11.05 -11.39 -4.96
CA PRO A 23 9.73 -11.32 -4.34
C PRO A 23 8.70 -12.05 -5.20
N LEU A 24 8.02 -13.02 -4.59
CA LEU A 24 6.97 -13.84 -5.19
C LEU A 24 5.64 -13.57 -4.49
N VAL A 25 4.61 -13.32 -5.28
CA VAL A 25 3.21 -13.34 -4.87
C VAL A 25 2.76 -14.80 -4.95
N VAL A 26 2.44 -15.39 -3.80
CA VAL A 26 2.00 -16.78 -3.71
C VAL A 26 0.50 -16.82 -3.50
N ASP A 27 -0.19 -17.48 -4.41
CA ASP A 27 -1.60 -17.79 -4.31
C ASP A 27 -1.76 -19.22 -3.80
N ALA A 28 -2.48 -19.36 -2.69
CA ALA A 28 -2.76 -20.63 -2.05
C ALA A 28 -4.27 -20.81 -1.84
N PRO A 29 -4.82 -22.00 -2.10
CA PRO A 29 -6.24 -22.26 -1.94
C PRO A 29 -6.68 -22.22 -0.47
N ARG A 30 -5.77 -22.59 0.46
CA ARG A 30 -6.02 -22.60 1.90
C ARG A 30 -4.73 -22.37 2.69
N LYS A 31 -4.87 -22.10 3.98
CA LYS A 31 -3.76 -21.99 4.93
C LYS A 31 -2.98 -23.31 4.93
N PHE A 32 -1.66 -23.22 4.83
CA PHE A 32 -0.76 -24.38 4.79
C PHE A 32 -0.99 -25.37 3.63
N ALA A 33 -1.58 -24.93 2.51
CA ALA A 33 -1.74 -25.78 1.32
C ALA A 33 -0.38 -26.38 0.87
N PRO A 34 -0.31 -27.63 0.39
CA PRO A 34 0.93 -28.21 -0.14
C PRO A 34 1.55 -27.38 -1.25
N SER A 35 2.88 -27.38 -1.39
CA SER A 35 3.60 -26.57 -2.39
C SER A 35 3.14 -26.82 -3.83
N SER A 36 2.73 -28.06 -4.16
CA SER A 36 2.22 -28.45 -5.48
C SER A 36 0.94 -27.74 -5.89
N THR A 37 0.16 -27.27 -4.91
CA THR A 37 -1.14 -26.59 -5.14
C THR A 37 -1.04 -25.07 -5.13
N ARG A 38 0.18 -24.53 -4.95
CA ARG A 38 0.42 -23.09 -4.89
C ARG A 38 0.85 -22.58 -6.25
N THR A 39 0.32 -21.42 -6.65
CA THR A 39 0.81 -20.72 -7.83
C THR A 39 1.71 -19.56 -7.38
N GLU A 40 2.92 -19.52 -7.91
CA GLU A 40 3.90 -18.47 -7.59
C GLU A 40 4.05 -17.54 -8.79
N THR A 41 3.75 -16.25 -8.60
CA THR A 41 3.98 -15.22 -9.62
C THR A 41 5.02 -14.22 -9.13
N CYS A 42 5.92 -13.79 -10.02
CA CYS A 42 6.95 -12.82 -9.65
C CYS A 42 6.38 -11.40 -9.54
N LEU A 43 6.78 -10.66 -8.50
CA LEU A 43 6.54 -9.24 -8.43
C LEU A 43 7.45 -8.51 -9.43
N ARG A 44 6.86 -7.68 -10.29
CA ARG A 44 7.53 -6.95 -11.36
C ARG A 44 8.33 -5.77 -10.80
N ARG A 45 9.62 -5.99 -10.60
CA ARG A 45 10.53 -5.04 -9.94
C ARG A 45 10.70 -3.68 -10.61
N LYS A 46 10.40 -3.56 -11.91
CA LYS A 46 10.49 -2.30 -12.68
C LYS A 46 9.14 -1.58 -12.79
N GLN A 47 8.06 -2.17 -12.28
CA GLN A 47 6.71 -1.63 -12.37
C GLN A 47 6.22 -1.23 -10.99
N CYS A 48 5.47 -0.13 -10.93
CA CYS A 48 4.83 0.32 -9.68
C CYS A 48 3.84 -0.73 -9.18
N GLN A 49 3.60 -0.76 -7.87
CA GLN A 49 2.80 -1.79 -7.21
C GLN A 49 1.62 -1.16 -6.48
N LEU A 50 0.42 -1.70 -6.72
CA LEU A 50 -0.78 -1.36 -5.98
C LEU A 50 -1.26 -2.61 -5.24
N ILE A 51 -1.18 -2.57 -3.91
CA ILE A 51 -1.59 -3.64 -3.02
C ILE A 51 -2.95 -3.26 -2.42
N THR A 52 -3.99 -3.98 -2.78
CA THR A 52 -5.35 -3.80 -2.23
C THR A 52 -5.67 -4.92 -1.26
N GLY A 53 -6.70 -4.76 -0.43
CA GLY A 53 -7.19 -5.82 0.45
C GLY A 53 -7.88 -5.27 1.69
N ALA A 54 -8.73 -6.07 2.32
CA ALA A 54 -9.49 -5.66 3.51
C ALA A 54 -8.58 -5.28 4.70
N HIS A 55 -9.15 -4.70 5.75
CA HIS A 55 -8.43 -4.49 7.01
C HIS A 55 -7.84 -5.81 7.52
N ASP A 56 -6.66 -5.76 8.14
CA ASP A 56 -5.89 -6.91 8.64
C ASP A 56 -5.50 -7.99 7.62
N SER A 57 -5.62 -7.74 6.31
CA SER A 57 -5.11 -8.66 5.27
C SER A 57 -3.57 -8.71 5.15
N GLY A 58 -2.86 -7.95 5.99
CA GLY A 58 -1.38 -7.94 6.01
C GLY A 58 -0.71 -7.00 5.01
N LYS A 59 -1.43 -6.01 4.44
CA LYS A 59 -0.88 -5.03 3.47
C LYS A 59 0.33 -4.27 4.00
N SER A 60 0.21 -3.67 5.19
CA SER A 60 1.30 -2.94 5.84
C SER A 60 2.52 -3.83 6.07
N ARG A 61 2.29 -5.06 6.56
CA ARG A 61 3.36 -6.05 6.75
C ARG A 61 4.03 -6.44 5.44
N TRP A 62 3.25 -6.62 4.37
CA TRP A 62 3.77 -6.89 3.03
C TRP A 62 4.68 -5.76 2.56
N LEU A 63 4.21 -4.52 2.71
CA LEU A 63 4.89 -3.31 2.27
C LEU A 63 6.19 -3.07 3.07
N MET A 64 6.15 -3.24 4.39
CA MET A 64 7.35 -3.15 5.24
C MET A 64 8.38 -4.23 4.93
N ARG A 65 7.97 -5.49 4.71
CA ARG A 65 8.91 -6.55 4.29
C ARG A 65 9.61 -6.23 2.98
N LEU A 66 8.91 -5.60 2.02
CA LEU A 66 9.54 -5.15 0.77
C LEU A 66 10.51 -3.98 0.98
N LYS A 67 10.17 -3.04 1.88
CA LYS A 67 11.06 -1.93 2.27
C LYS A 67 12.33 -2.43 2.94
N ASP A 68 12.21 -3.40 3.84
CA ASP A 68 13.35 -3.93 4.61
C ASP A 68 14.29 -4.74 3.70
N SER A 69 13.75 -5.63 2.86
CA SER A 69 14.52 -6.39 1.87
C SER A 69 14.85 -5.61 0.58
N ARG A 70 14.68 -4.28 0.56
CA ARG A 70 14.82 -3.49 -0.68
C ARG A 70 16.20 -3.62 -1.33
N HIS A 71 17.25 -3.71 -0.51
CA HIS A 71 18.63 -3.83 -0.99
C HIS A 71 18.84 -5.15 -1.74
N GLU A 72 18.27 -6.23 -1.22
CA GLU A 72 18.35 -7.56 -1.83
C GLU A 72 17.53 -7.65 -3.14
N ILE A 73 16.39 -6.94 -3.19
CA ILE A 73 15.43 -7.00 -4.32
C ILE A 73 15.77 -6.02 -5.45
N TRP A 74 16.18 -4.79 -5.13
CA TRP A 74 16.46 -3.71 -6.10
C TRP A 74 17.92 -3.28 -6.15
N GLY A 75 18.77 -3.73 -5.21
CA GLY A 75 20.17 -3.34 -5.10
C GLY A 75 20.39 -2.18 -4.14
N PRO A 76 21.63 -1.65 -4.06
CA PRO A 76 21.95 -0.52 -3.20
C PRO A 76 21.18 0.69 -3.70
N LYS A 77 20.17 1.09 -2.93
CA LYS A 77 19.30 2.23 -3.21
C LYS A 77 19.39 3.22 -2.06
N VAL A 78 19.25 4.49 -2.40
CA VAL A 78 19.14 5.59 -1.46
C VAL A 78 17.95 5.34 -0.51
N GLN A 79 18.01 5.95 0.68
CA GLN A 79 17.00 5.75 1.71
C GLN A 79 15.60 6.08 1.16
N PRO A 80 14.63 5.14 1.28
CA PRO A 80 13.29 5.33 0.73
C PRO A 80 12.48 6.32 1.57
N VAL A 81 11.49 6.93 0.93
CA VAL A 81 10.47 7.74 1.60
C VAL A 81 9.27 6.85 1.92
N VAL A 82 8.77 6.95 3.15
CA VAL A 82 7.61 6.18 3.63
C VAL A 82 6.53 7.15 4.09
N LEU A 83 5.37 7.08 3.45
CA LEU A 83 4.21 7.92 3.76
C LEU A 83 3.12 7.03 4.35
N GLU A 84 2.98 7.07 5.67
CA GLU A 84 1.93 6.33 6.38
C GLU A 84 0.74 7.25 6.61
N GLY A 85 -0.44 6.87 6.11
CA GLY A 85 -1.64 7.71 6.19
C GLY A 85 -2.08 8.03 7.62
N LEU A 86 -1.94 7.06 8.53
CA LEU A 86 -2.30 7.17 9.94
C LEU A 86 -1.30 8.00 10.76
N MET A 87 -0.02 7.99 10.39
CA MET A 87 1.02 8.69 11.15
C MET A 87 1.03 10.20 10.88
N PRO A 88 1.42 11.04 11.86
CA PRO A 88 1.53 12.49 11.67
C PRO A 88 2.57 12.85 10.59
N LEU A 89 2.46 14.05 10.02
CA LEU A 89 3.36 14.50 8.96
C LEU A 89 4.84 14.54 9.39
N SER A 90 5.12 14.68 10.68
CA SER A 90 6.47 14.63 11.24
C SER A 90 7.19 13.31 10.97
N SER A 91 6.49 12.17 11.02
CA SER A 91 7.13 10.87 10.79
C SER A 91 7.58 10.67 9.34
N TRP A 92 6.96 11.37 8.39
CA TRP A 92 7.30 11.26 6.97
C TRP A 92 8.68 11.85 6.64
N ILE A 93 9.18 12.71 7.53
CA ILE A 93 10.37 13.55 7.32
C ILE A 93 11.62 12.91 7.96
N GLU A 94 11.45 11.83 8.73
CA GLU A 94 12.52 11.08 9.40
C GLU A 94 13.31 10.17 8.43
N VAL A 95 13.70 10.72 7.27
CA VAL A 95 14.50 10.03 6.27
C VAL A 95 15.98 10.19 6.62
N LYS A 96 16.65 9.07 6.92
CA LYS A 96 18.08 9.07 7.26
C LYS A 96 18.92 9.70 6.15
N GLY A 97 19.66 10.76 6.48
CA GLY A 97 20.60 11.42 5.58
C GLY A 97 19.98 12.49 4.67
N ILE A 98 18.69 12.81 4.84
CA ILE A 98 18.01 13.86 4.04
C ILE A 98 18.62 15.24 4.25
N ASP A 99 19.13 15.50 5.45
CA ASP A 99 19.81 16.72 5.87
C ASP A 99 21.16 16.90 5.15
N LYS A 100 21.89 15.80 4.90
CA LYS A 100 23.11 15.83 4.07
C LYS A 100 22.78 16.10 2.61
N TRP A 101 21.77 15.40 2.08
CA TRP A 101 21.27 15.65 0.74
C TRP A 101 20.84 17.11 0.56
N TYR A 102 20.08 17.65 1.51
CA TYR A 102 19.58 19.01 1.42
C TYR A 102 20.71 20.04 1.40
N ALA A 103 21.75 19.85 2.21
CA ALA A 103 22.93 20.71 2.20
C ALA A 103 23.68 20.70 0.86
N GLU A 104 23.74 19.55 0.19
CA GLU A 104 24.30 19.43 -1.16
C GLU A 104 23.38 20.07 -2.22
N PHE A 105 22.08 19.82 -2.11
CA PHE A 105 21.04 20.32 -3.02
C PHE A 105 20.98 21.86 -3.02
N THR A 106 21.15 22.50 -1.87
CA THR A 106 21.13 23.97 -1.75
C THR A 106 22.50 24.62 -1.77
N LYS A 107 23.57 23.89 -2.08
CA LYS A 107 24.96 24.41 -2.04
C LYS A 107 25.17 25.63 -2.94
N THR A 108 24.40 25.74 -4.01
CA THR A 108 24.45 26.85 -4.97
C THR A 108 23.66 28.09 -4.53
N ASP A 109 22.80 27.97 -3.51
CA ASP A 109 21.99 29.08 -3.01
C ASP A 109 22.55 29.60 -1.67
N PRO A 110 23.23 30.76 -1.66
CA PRO A 110 23.80 31.33 -0.45
C PRO A 110 22.74 31.81 0.56
N SER A 111 21.47 31.92 0.17
CA SER A 111 20.36 32.34 1.04
C SER A 111 19.55 31.16 1.62
N ALA A 112 19.94 29.92 1.31
CA ALA A 112 19.18 28.75 1.71
C ALA A 112 19.13 28.58 3.23
N THR A 113 17.91 28.40 3.76
CA THR A 113 17.70 28.14 5.19
C THR A 113 18.12 26.70 5.52
N PRO A 114 18.99 26.46 6.51
CA PRO A 114 19.41 25.11 6.87
C PRO A 114 18.25 24.18 7.24
N TRP A 115 18.37 22.89 6.92
CA TRP A 115 17.31 21.88 7.10
C TRP A 115 16.66 21.94 8.49
N HIS A 116 17.44 22.02 9.56
CA HIS A 116 16.93 22.01 10.93
C HIS A 116 16.01 23.21 11.25
N LYS A 117 16.21 24.36 10.58
CA LYS A 117 15.39 25.58 10.75
C LYS A 117 14.14 25.59 9.88
N LEU A 118 14.02 24.68 8.91
CA LEU A 118 12.84 24.62 8.04
C LEU A 118 11.60 24.19 8.84
N ASN A 119 10.48 24.85 8.54
CA ASN A 119 9.17 24.41 9.01
C ASN A 119 8.84 23.03 8.44
N LEU A 120 8.06 22.25 9.20
CA LEU A 120 7.58 20.91 8.84
C LEU A 120 6.93 20.86 7.45
N GLN A 121 6.14 21.88 7.11
CA GLN A 121 5.47 21.93 5.81
C GLN A 121 6.45 22.04 4.63
N LEU A 122 7.50 22.85 4.79
CA LEU A 122 8.55 23.03 3.79
C LEU A 122 9.37 21.74 3.63
N LYS A 123 9.76 21.13 4.76
CA LYS A 123 10.45 19.83 4.77
C LYS A 123 9.64 18.76 4.03
N ALA A 124 8.32 18.74 4.22
CA ALA A 124 7.46 17.76 3.57
C ALA A 124 7.28 18.02 2.07
N ASP A 125 7.28 19.28 1.62
CA ASP A 125 7.27 19.60 0.19
C ASP A 125 8.57 19.14 -0.51
N LEU A 126 9.72 19.29 0.17
CA LEU A 126 11.03 18.89 -0.34
C LEU A 126 11.19 17.37 -0.54
N LEU A 127 10.31 16.54 0.04
CA LEU A 127 10.32 15.09 -0.19
C LEU A 127 10.13 14.73 -1.67
N ALA A 128 9.36 15.54 -2.41
CA ALA A 128 9.14 15.32 -3.83
C ALA A 128 10.43 15.60 -4.64
N ASP A 129 11.19 16.62 -4.28
CA ASP A 129 12.46 16.97 -4.93
C ASP A 129 13.54 15.94 -4.58
N TYR A 130 13.59 15.50 -3.33
CA TYR A 130 14.45 14.40 -2.89
C TYR A 130 14.21 13.13 -3.71
N LEU A 131 12.94 12.74 -3.91
CA LEU A 131 12.58 11.56 -4.72
C LEU A 131 12.97 11.72 -6.19
N LEU A 132 12.85 12.93 -6.74
CA LEU A 132 13.20 13.23 -8.12
C LEU A 132 14.71 13.15 -8.34
N ASP A 133 15.49 13.77 -7.46
CA ASP A 133 16.95 13.85 -7.57
C ASP A 133 17.61 12.49 -7.29
N THR A 134 17.24 11.85 -6.18
CA THR A 134 17.90 10.61 -5.74
C THR A 134 17.35 9.35 -6.40
N GLN A 135 16.20 9.44 -7.09
CA GLN A 135 15.46 8.29 -7.61
C GLN A 135 15.19 7.22 -6.53
N ALA A 136 15.03 7.66 -5.27
CA ALA A 136 14.65 6.80 -4.15
C ALA A 136 13.26 6.20 -4.36
N MET A 137 13.02 5.06 -3.70
CA MET A 137 11.72 4.40 -3.75
C MET A 137 10.73 5.08 -2.82
N LEU A 138 9.46 5.13 -3.25
CA LEU A 138 8.35 5.64 -2.46
C LEU A 138 7.47 4.48 -1.97
N PHE A 139 7.20 4.47 -0.68
CA PHE A 139 6.27 3.55 -0.04
C PHE A 139 5.12 4.37 0.55
N VAL A 140 3.88 4.01 0.21
CA VAL A 140 2.68 4.66 0.74
C VAL A 140 1.82 3.60 1.41
N ASP A 141 1.63 3.72 2.72
CA ASP A 141 0.74 2.84 3.47
C ASP A 141 -0.56 3.56 3.85
N ASP A 142 -1.64 2.78 3.95
CA ASP A 142 -2.99 3.26 4.20
C ASP A 142 -3.39 4.47 3.34
N ALA A 143 -3.16 4.37 2.02
CA ALA A 143 -3.37 5.51 1.10
C ALA A 143 -4.83 6.03 1.08
N HIS A 144 -5.80 5.22 1.50
CA HIS A 144 -7.21 5.62 1.64
C HIS A 144 -7.46 6.60 2.80
N LYS A 145 -6.52 6.72 3.74
CA LYS A 145 -6.56 7.67 4.86
C LYS A 145 -5.91 9.00 4.52
N LEU A 146 -5.29 9.14 3.35
CA LEU A 146 -4.65 10.38 2.92
C LEU A 146 -5.72 11.41 2.54
N THR A 147 -5.79 12.49 3.30
CA THR A 147 -6.73 13.60 3.05
C THR A 147 -6.00 14.94 3.11
N GLY A 148 -6.62 15.99 2.57
CA GLY A 148 -6.12 17.36 2.61
C GLY A 148 -4.65 17.52 2.19
N ARG A 149 -3.85 18.15 3.07
CA ARG A 149 -2.44 18.44 2.81
C ARG A 149 -1.58 17.19 2.64
N LYS A 150 -1.82 16.13 3.42
CA LYS A 150 -1.10 14.84 3.28
C LYS A 150 -1.32 14.23 1.89
N ALA A 151 -2.56 14.27 1.39
CA ALA A 151 -2.88 13.78 0.04
C ALA A 151 -2.17 14.59 -1.05
N GLN A 152 -2.07 15.92 -0.89
CA GLN A 152 -1.35 16.78 -1.83
C GLN A 152 0.15 16.47 -1.88
N ILE A 153 0.79 16.32 -0.72
CA ILE A 153 2.21 15.98 -0.62
C ILE A 153 2.47 14.58 -1.18
N ALA A 154 1.65 13.58 -0.81
CA ALA A 154 1.76 12.22 -1.33
C ALA A 154 1.61 12.18 -2.86
N ARG A 155 0.69 12.97 -3.42
CA ARG A 155 0.53 13.11 -4.88
C ARG A 155 1.80 13.66 -5.54
N LYS A 156 2.41 14.72 -4.98
CA LYS A 156 3.69 15.27 -5.50
C LYS A 156 4.80 14.21 -5.45
N CYS A 157 4.93 13.51 -4.32
CA CYS A 157 5.90 12.44 -4.15
C CYS A 157 5.71 11.32 -5.18
N MET A 158 4.45 10.90 -5.43
CA MET A 158 4.14 9.88 -6.43
C MET A 158 4.51 10.31 -7.86
N LEU A 159 4.31 11.59 -8.19
CA LEU A 159 4.68 12.15 -9.49
C LEU A 159 6.20 12.11 -9.70
N SER A 160 6.97 12.53 -8.70
CA SER A 160 8.43 12.56 -8.73
C SER A 160 9.09 11.18 -8.68
N SER A 161 8.45 10.23 -8.00
CA SER A 161 9.01 8.89 -7.84
C SER A 161 8.94 8.06 -9.13
N LYS A 162 10.04 7.37 -9.45
CA LYS A 162 10.10 6.42 -10.57
C LYS A 162 9.43 5.08 -10.25
N LEU A 163 9.59 4.62 -9.01
CA LEU A 163 9.03 3.37 -8.52
C LEU A 163 8.36 3.61 -7.17
N TRP A 164 7.07 3.33 -7.11
CA TRP A 164 6.29 3.41 -5.88
C TRP A 164 5.54 2.11 -5.58
N LEU A 165 5.34 1.86 -4.29
CA LEU A 165 4.52 0.79 -3.77
C LEU A 165 3.44 1.41 -2.87
N VAL A 166 2.18 1.19 -3.22
CA VAL A 166 1.03 1.77 -2.51
C VAL A 166 0.19 0.64 -1.93
N ALA A 167 -0.08 0.70 -0.64
CA ALA A 167 -1.08 -0.12 0.03
C ALA A 167 -2.36 0.69 0.26
N VAL A 168 -3.50 0.11 -0.10
CA VAL A 168 -4.82 0.71 0.08
C VAL A 168 -5.84 -0.37 0.44
N SER A 169 -6.92 -0.01 1.12
CA SER A 169 -8.01 -0.97 1.36
C SER A 169 -8.64 -1.40 0.03
N GLU A 170 -9.12 -0.44 -0.74
CA GLU A 170 -9.74 -0.64 -2.04
C GLU A 170 -9.33 0.49 -3.00
N GLU A 171 -9.16 0.18 -4.29
CA GLU A 171 -8.80 1.17 -5.31
C GLU A 171 -9.82 2.32 -5.36
N GLY A 172 -11.10 2.01 -5.12
CA GLY A 172 -12.19 2.98 -5.05
C GLY A 172 -12.16 3.92 -3.83
N ARG A 173 -11.33 3.66 -2.81
CA ARG A 173 -11.12 4.55 -1.65
C ARG A 173 -9.89 5.42 -1.75
N LEU A 174 -9.11 5.30 -2.83
CA LEU A 174 -7.99 6.21 -3.08
C LEU A 174 -8.47 7.65 -3.22
N PRO A 175 -7.66 8.63 -2.79
CA PRO A 175 -7.93 10.04 -3.02
C PRO A 175 -8.12 10.32 -4.52
N PRO A 176 -9.14 11.10 -4.92
CA PRO A 176 -9.43 11.37 -6.33
C PRO A 176 -8.22 11.93 -7.09
N SER A 177 -7.36 12.69 -6.42
CA SER A 177 -6.17 13.31 -6.99
C SER A 177 -5.04 12.31 -7.32
N MET A 178 -5.05 11.12 -6.70
CA MET A 178 -4.05 10.06 -6.90
C MET A 178 -4.50 9.00 -7.92
N ARG A 179 -5.82 8.81 -8.13
CA ARG A 179 -6.35 7.80 -9.06
C ARG A 179 -5.83 7.95 -10.48
N PRO A 180 -5.80 9.16 -11.09
CA PRO A 180 -5.28 9.32 -12.45
C PRO A 180 -3.78 8.94 -12.55
N LEU A 181 -3.01 9.13 -11.47
CA LEU A 181 -1.60 8.77 -11.45
C LEU A 181 -1.41 7.26 -11.46
N ILE A 182 -2.25 6.56 -10.71
CA ILE A 182 -2.25 5.10 -10.63
C ILE A 182 -2.69 4.52 -11.97
N GLU A 183 -3.77 5.03 -12.56
CA GLU A 183 -4.25 4.59 -13.88
C GLU A 183 -3.18 4.80 -14.97
N ARG A 184 -2.59 6.00 -15.05
CA ARG A 184 -1.55 6.32 -16.05
C ARG A 184 -0.29 5.45 -15.92
N ARG A 185 0.12 5.12 -14.70
CA ARG A 185 1.30 4.27 -14.44
C ARG A 185 1.01 2.79 -14.64
N ASN A 186 -0.26 2.40 -14.73
CA ASN A 186 -0.74 1.02 -14.84
C ASN A 186 0.06 0.05 -13.95
N PRO A 187 -0.01 0.16 -12.62
CA PRO A 187 0.79 -0.66 -11.71
C PRO A 187 0.39 -2.13 -11.78
N GLN A 188 1.26 -3.00 -11.30
CA GLN A 188 0.87 -4.37 -10.96
C GLN A 188 -0.07 -4.32 -9.76
N ARG A 189 -1.30 -4.79 -9.96
CA ARG A 189 -2.35 -4.85 -8.95
C ARG A 189 -2.30 -6.19 -8.25
N THR A 190 -2.25 -6.17 -6.92
CA THR A 190 -2.23 -7.36 -6.08
C THR A 190 -3.32 -7.22 -5.03
N ASN A 191 -4.36 -8.04 -5.11
CA ASN A 191 -5.44 -8.02 -4.13
C ASN A 191 -5.20 -9.08 -3.04
N LEU A 192 -5.05 -8.65 -1.79
CA LEU A 192 -4.93 -9.54 -0.63
C LEU A 192 -6.31 -9.89 -0.13
N GLU A 193 -6.68 -11.14 -0.32
CA GLU A 193 -7.86 -11.75 0.28
C GLU A 193 -7.70 -11.77 1.80
N SER A 194 -8.74 -11.37 2.52
CA SER A 194 -8.84 -11.56 3.97
C SER A 194 -9.71 -12.78 4.25
N ASP A 195 -9.31 -13.63 5.18
CA ASP A 195 -10.15 -14.72 5.73
C ASP A 195 -11.28 -14.20 6.63
N VAL A 196 -11.43 -12.87 6.79
CA VAL A 196 -12.44 -12.29 7.67
C VAL A 196 -13.83 -12.56 7.08
N SER A 197 -14.68 -13.16 7.90
CA SER A 197 -16.04 -13.65 7.66
C SER A 197 -17.08 -12.62 7.20
N TYR A 198 -16.66 -11.45 6.69
CA TYR A 198 -17.58 -10.42 6.16
C TYR A 198 -18.49 -10.97 5.06
N ASP A 199 -18.00 -11.90 4.23
CA ASP A 199 -18.84 -12.60 3.25
C ASP A 199 -19.73 -13.67 3.89
N THR A 200 -19.26 -14.33 4.95
CA THR A 200 -20.08 -15.28 5.72
C THR A 200 -21.23 -14.58 6.44
N THR A 201 -21.05 -13.35 6.95
CA THR A 201 -22.14 -12.57 7.55
C THR A 201 -23.19 -12.20 6.52
N LYS A 202 -22.79 -11.84 5.30
CA LYS A 202 -23.76 -11.60 4.21
C LYS A 202 -24.52 -12.88 3.85
N ALA A 203 -23.82 -14.01 3.73
CA ALA A 203 -24.45 -15.31 3.47
C ALA A 203 -25.40 -15.73 4.60
N LEU A 204 -25.02 -15.52 5.86
CA LEU A 204 -25.85 -15.77 7.04
C LEU A 204 -27.11 -14.89 7.06
N MET A 205 -26.97 -13.60 6.74
CA MET A 205 -28.10 -12.67 6.66
C MET A 205 -29.09 -13.09 5.58
N TRP A 206 -28.60 -13.47 4.39
CA TRP A 206 -29.47 -13.99 3.32
C TRP A 206 -30.08 -15.35 3.67
N PHE A 207 -29.35 -16.20 4.39
CA PHE A 207 -29.88 -17.46 4.92
C PHE A 207 -31.00 -17.23 5.94
N LEU A 208 -30.84 -16.26 6.85
CA LEU A 208 -31.88 -15.83 7.79
C LEU A 208 -33.11 -15.28 7.06
N VAL A 209 -32.93 -14.45 6.03
CA VAL A 209 -34.02 -13.95 5.18
C VAL A 209 -34.77 -15.13 4.54
N ALA A 210 -34.05 -16.10 3.97
CA ALA A 210 -34.66 -17.29 3.39
C ALA A 210 -35.44 -18.13 4.43
N LEU A 211 -34.90 -18.27 5.65
CA LEU A 211 -35.55 -18.99 6.74
C LEU A 211 -36.83 -18.28 7.20
N CYS A 212 -36.82 -16.94 7.30
CA CYS A 212 -38.03 -16.15 7.60
C CYS A 212 -39.12 -16.32 6.54
N VAL A 213 -38.76 -16.40 5.25
CA VAL A 213 -39.70 -16.65 4.16
C VAL A 213 -40.30 -18.06 4.26
N VAL A 214 -39.48 -19.08 4.51
CA VAL A 214 -39.95 -20.48 4.65
C VAL A 214 -40.85 -20.65 5.89
N ALA A 215 -40.56 -19.95 6.98
CA ALA A 215 -41.35 -19.97 8.21
C ALA A 215 -42.66 -19.16 8.13
N GLY A 216 -42.97 -18.54 6.99
CA GLY A 216 -44.19 -17.74 6.80
C GLY A 216 -44.11 -16.31 7.38
N ALA A 217 -42.96 -15.92 7.94
CA ALA A 217 -42.70 -14.58 8.47
C ALA A 217 -42.11 -13.65 7.38
N TRP A 218 -42.80 -13.55 6.25
CA TRP A 218 -42.32 -12.83 5.05
C TRP A 218 -42.10 -11.32 5.30
N GLU A 219 -42.88 -10.71 6.20
CA GLU A 219 -42.76 -9.31 6.62
C GLU A 219 -41.40 -9.04 7.30
N VAL A 220 -40.98 -9.93 8.20
CA VAL A 220 -39.68 -9.84 8.90
C VAL A 220 -38.53 -10.06 7.91
N GLY A 221 -38.67 -11.04 7.00
CA GLY A 221 -37.71 -11.28 5.94
C GLY A 221 -37.50 -10.07 5.02
N ALA A 222 -38.59 -9.37 4.67
CA ALA A 222 -38.55 -8.16 3.85
C ALA A 222 -37.83 -6.99 4.54
N VAL A 223 -38.09 -6.78 5.84
CA VAL A 223 -37.41 -5.73 6.63
C VAL A 223 -35.91 -6.02 6.77
N VAL A 224 -35.55 -7.24 7.13
CA VAL A 224 -34.14 -7.65 7.28
C VAL A 224 -33.39 -7.61 5.94
N GLY A 225 -34.01 -8.08 4.86
CA GLY A 225 -33.46 -8.01 3.51
C GLY A 225 -33.29 -6.57 3.02
N GLY A 226 -34.27 -5.70 3.28
CA GLY A 226 -34.21 -4.27 2.97
C GLY A 226 -33.09 -3.56 3.72
N LEU A 227 -32.94 -3.80 5.02
CA LEU A 227 -31.84 -3.27 5.84
C LEU A 227 -30.48 -3.77 5.36
N GLN A 228 -30.37 -5.04 5.01
CA GLN A 228 -29.14 -5.61 4.46
C GLN A 228 -28.79 -5.00 3.10
N MET A 229 -29.77 -4.77 2.21
CA MET A 229 -29.55 -4.09 0.93
C MET A 229 -29.09 -2.64 1.11
N LEU A 230 -29.74 -1.89 2.01
CA LEU A 230 -29.33 -0.52 2.35
C LEU A 230 -27.94 -0.47 3.01
N GLY A 231 -27.64 -1.45 3.86
CA GLY A 231 -26.33 -1.63 4.49
C GLY A 231 -25.26 -2.19 3.55
N SER A 232 -25.59 -2.68 2.37
CA SER A 232 -24.64 -3.25 1.40
C SER A 232 -24.03 -2.24 0.42
N GLY A 233 -24.40 -0.95 0.52
CA GLY A 233 -23.83 0.12 -0.28
C GLY A 233 -22.30 0.16 -0.19
N ARG A 234 -21.66 0.63 -1.27
CA ARG A 234 -20.18 0.71 -1.43
C ARG A 234 -19.45 1.58 -0.37
N ARG A 235 -20.18 2.10 0.63
CA ARG A 235 -19.72 3.00 1.70
C ARG A 235 -20.26 2.67 3.10
N SER A 236 -21.18 1.71 3.28
CA SER A 236 -21.99 1.61 4.50
C SER A 236 -21.44 0.71 5.62
N THR A 237 -20.43 -0.13 5.38
CA THR A 237 -20.06 -1.18 6.38
C THR A 237 -18.66 -1.09 6.99
N ARG A 238 -17.95 0.04 6.91
CA ARG A 238 -16.63 0.12 7.54
C ARG A 238 -16.47 1.44 8.30
N ALA A 239 -16.54 1.35 9.63
CA ALA A 239 -16.05 2.39 10.52
C ALA A 239 -14.62 2.72 10.13
N ASP A 240 -14.33 4.01 10.00
CA ASP A 240 -13.16 4.54 9.29
C ASP A 240 -11.85 3.84 9.65
#